data_AF-A0AA37CFV4-F1
#
_entry.id   AF-A0AA37CFV4-F1
#
_cell.length_a   1.000
_cell.length_b   1.000
_cell.length_c   1.000
_cell.angle_alpha   90.00
_cell.angle_beta   90.00
_cell.angle_gamma   90.00
#
_symmetry.space_group_name_H-M   'P 1'
#
loop_
_entity.id
_entity.type
_entity.pdbx_description
1 polymer ?
#
loop_
_entity_poly.entity_id
_entity_poly.type
_entity_poly.pdbx_seq_one_letter_code
_entity_poly.pdbx_strand_id
1 'polypeptide(L)'
;MRHRIQARPNATEEHLATIGRLREAIDNPAKLSLLIDLRASFKHHRDWQTEERYLIDRHKSPLLPSLLVSLEAAGVSLREALSAPLLFAMNAR
;
A
#
# COMPACT_ATOMS: atom_id res chain seq x y z
N MET A 1 17.14 -2.71 6.93
CA MET A 1 16.58 -3.90 6.25
C MET A 1 15.77 -3.41 5.06
N ARG A 2 15.93 -3.96 3.85
CA ARG A 2 15.13 -3.55 2.68
C ARG A 2 13.87 -4.40 2.66
N HIS A 3 12.71 -3.80 3.00
CA HIS A 3 11.42 -4.43 2.77
C HIS A 3 11.14 -4.41 1.27
N ARG A 4 10.63 -5.51 0.71
CA ARG A 4 10.31 -5.65 -0.73
C ARG A 4 8.85 -6.01 -0.90
N ILE A 5 8.16 -5.35 -1.83
CA ILE A 5 6.78 -5.67 -2.21
C ILE A 5 6.82 -6.86 -3.18
N GLN A 6 6.15 -7.96 -2.85
CA GLN A 6 6.05 -9.18 -3.66
C GLN A 6 4.60 -9.54 -3.93
N ALA A 7 4.28 -10.05 -5.11
CA ALA A 7 2.94 -10.55 -5.40
C ALA A 7 2.72 -11.91 -4.69
N ARG A 8 1.48 -12.16 -4.26
CA ARG A 8 1.07 -13.49 -3.81
C ARG A 8 0.86 -14.41 -5.03
N PRO A 9 0.95 -15.74 -4.86
CA PRO A 9 0.75 -16.70 -5.96
C PRO A 9 -0.61 -16.61 -6.66
N ASN A 10 -1.64 -16.06 -5.98
CA ASN A 10 -2.98 -15.88 -6.53
C ASN A 10 -3.21 -14.50 -7.19
N ALA A 11 -2.16 -13.71 -7.42
CA ALA A 11 -2.27 -12.44 -8.12
C ALA A 11 -2.61 -12.66 -9.61
N THR A 12 -3.61 -11.94 -10.10
CA THR A 12 -3.95 -11.86 -11.53
C THR A 12 -3.00 -10.91 -12.26
N GLU A 13 -3.02 -10.88 -13.59
CA GLU A 13 -2.20 -9.94 -14.38
C GLU A 13 -2.45 -8.48 -14.02
N GLU A 14 -3.72 -8.11 -13.81
CA GLU A 14 -4.10 -6.77 -13.34
C GLU A 14 -3.45 -6.46 -11.98
N HIS A 15 -3.51 -7.40 -11.04
CA HIS A 15 -2.83 -7.24 -9.75
C HIS A 15 -1.31 -7.08 -9.91
N LEU A 16 -0.69 -7.81 -10.83
CA LEU A 16 0.75 -7.69 -11.10
C LEU A 16 1.10 -6.31 -11.65
N ALA A 17 0.27 -5.75 -12.53
CA ALA A 17 0.44 -4.38 -13.03
C ALA A 17 0.33 -3.35 -11.90
N THR A 18 -0.70 -3.45 -11.04
CA THR A 18 -0.86 -2.60 -9.84
C THR A 18 0.35 -2.72 -8.91
N ILE A 19 0.82 -3.94 -8.65
CA ILE A 19 1.98 -4.18 -7.77
C ILE A 19 3.28 -3.63 -8.39
N GLY A 20 3.43 -3.68 -9.71
CA GLY A 20 4.52 -3.05 -10.44
C GLY A 20 4.56 -1.55 -10.19
N ARG A 21 3.46 -0.85 -10.49
CA ARG A 21 3.31 0.59 -10.25
C ARG A 21 3.47 0.97 -8.78
N LEU A 22 2.95 0.15 -7.87
CA LEU A 22 3.10 0.36 -6.44
C LEU A 22 4.57 0.32 -5.99
N ARG A 23 5.40 -0.54 -6.61
CA ARG A 23 6.85 -0.55 -6.31
C ARG A 23 7.53 0.74 -6.75
N GLU A 24 7.08 1.37 -7.83
CA GLU A 24 7.58 2.65 -8.31
C GLU A 24 7.14 3.81 -7.40
N ALA A 25 5.90 3.77 -6.91
CA ALA A 25 5.37 4.78 -5.97
C ALA A 25 6.10 4.80 -4.62
N ILE A 26 6.63 3.66 -4.18
CA ILE A 26 7.33 3.54 -2.89
C ILE A 26 8.82 3.84 -3.09
N ASP A 27 9.13 5.13 -3.08
CA ASP A 27 10.47 5.69 -3.29
C ASP A 27 11.38 5.60 -2.05
N ASN A 28 10.83 5.36 -0.85
CA ASN A 28 11.63 5.31 0.37
C ASN A 28 11.06 4.35 1.44
N PRO A 29 11.90 3.92 2.42
CA PRO A 29 11.49 2.96 3.44
C PRO A 29 10.37 3.45 4.38
N ALA A 30 10.28 4.75 4.65
CA ALA A 30 9.27 5.28 5.58
C ALA A 30 7.85 5.22 4.99
N LYS A 31 7.70 5.50 3.68
CA LYS A 31 6.44 5.29 2.96
C LYS A 31 6.05 3.82 2.92
N LEU A 32 7.03 2.93 2.76
CA LEU A 32 6.78 1.49 2.80
C LEU A 32 6.25 1.03 4.17
N SER A 33 6.87 1.49 5.26
CA SER A 33 6.39 1.21 6.62
C SER A 33 4.97 1.73 6.83
N LEU A 34 4.67 2.97 6.40
CA LEU A 34 3.32 3.51 6.49
C LEU A 34 2.31 2.66 5.69
N LEU A 35 2.65 2.23 4.48
CA LEU A 35 1.77 1.37 3.68
C LEU A 35 1.50 0.02 4.36
N ILE A 36 2.51 -0.56 5.03
CA ILE A 36 2.36 -1.78 5.83
C ILE A 36 1.35 -1.54 6.97
N ASP A 37 1.51 -0.43 7.71
CA ASP A 37 0.67 -0.08 8.85
C ASP A 37 -0.79 0.20 8.45
N LEU A 38 -0.98 0.91 7.33
CA LEU A 38 -2.29 1.15 6.72
C LEU A 38 -2.94 -0.18 6.32
N ARG A 39 -2.20 -1.06 5.65
CA ARG A 39 -2.73 -2.36 5.19
C ARG A 39 -3.05 -3.31 6.34
N ALA A 40 -2.30 -3.27 7.43
CA ALA A 40 -2.62 -4.03 8.65
C ALA A 40 -3.93 -3.55 9.31
N SER A 41 -4.25 -2.26 9.15
CA SER A 41 -5.47 -1.65 9.70
C SER A 41 -6.68 -1.79 8.76
N PHE A 42 -6.45 -1.97 7.46
CA PHE A 42 -7.46 -2.00 6.41
C PHE A 42 -8.45 -3.16 6.57
N LYS A 43 -9.75 -2.86 6.45
CA LYS A 43 -10.84 -3.84 6.49
C LYS A 43 -11.63 -3.86 5.18
N HIS A 44 -11.52 -4.97 4.45
CA HIS A 44 -12.19 -5.19 3.16
C HIS A 44 -13.73 -5.16 3.19
N HIS A 45 -14.36 -5.37 4.35
CA HIS A 45 -15.82 -5.45 4.48
C HIS A 45 -16.52 -4.10 4.74
N ARG A 46 -15.77 -3.03 5.01
CA ARG A 46 -16.34 -1.69 5.22
C ARG A 46 -16.48 -0.96 3.88
N ASP A 47 -17.41 -0.01 3.81
CA ASP A 47 -17.48 0.89 2.68
C ASP A 47 -16.19 1.73 2.59
N TRP A 48 -15.76 2.02 1.36
CA TRP A 48 -14.46 2.65 1.14
C TRP A 48 -14.34 4.03 1.80
N GLN A 49 -15.39 4.87 1.74
CA GLN A 49 -15.34 6.22 2.30
C GLN A 49 -15.15 6.21 3.83
N THR A 50 -15.87 5.33 4.52
CA THR A 50 -15.71 5.16 5.97
C THR A 50 -14.35 4.57 6.32
N GLU A 51 -13.88 3.59 5.55
CA GLU A 51 -12.59 2.95 5.78
C GLU A 51 -11.42 3.91 5.53
N GLU A 52 -11.46 4.67 4.46
CA GLU A 52 -10.46 5.70 4.13
C GLU A 52 -10.36 6.74 5.23
N ARG A 53 -11.50 7.28 5.69
CA ARG A 53 -11.53 8.22 6.81
C ARG A 53 -10.97 7.61 8.09
N TYR A 54 -11.35 6.37 8.42
CA TYR A 54 -10.80 5.64 9.57
C TYR A 54 -9.29 5.47 9.49
N LEU A 55 -8.73 5.13 8.32
CA LEU A 55 -7.30 4.96 8.12
C LEU A 55 -6.54 6.29 8.29
N ILE A 56 -7.07 7.38 7.72
CA ILE A 56 -6.50 8.72 7.87
C ILE A 56 -6.49 9.12 9.35
N ASP A 57 -7.62 8.98 10.04
CA ASP A 57 -7.80 9.39 11.43
C ASP A 57 -7.02 8.53 12.42
N ARG A 58 -6.85 7.24 12.14
CA ARG A 58 -6.12 6.31 13.01
C ARG A 58 -4.61 6.53 12.94
N HIS A 59 -4.08 6.69 11.74
CA HIS A 59 -2.62 6.74 11.56
C HIS A 59 -2.05 8.15 11.74
N LYS A 60 -2.82 9.20 11.41
CA LYS A 60 -2.42 10.62 11.52
C LYS A 60 -0.97 10.89 11.07
N SER A 61 -0.52 10.15 10.06
CA SER A 61 0.89 10.16 9.68
C SER A 61 1.19 11.40 8.84
N PRO A 62 2.24 12.17 9.15
CA PRO A 62 2.66 13.30 8.32
C PRO A 62 3.13 12.87 6.93
N LEU A 63 3.43 11.58 6.74
CA LEU A 63 3.83 11.00 5.46
C LEU A 63 2.63 10.62 4.58
N LEU A 64 1.40 10.63 5.12
CA LEU A 64 0.22 10.19 4.38
C LEU A 64 -0.06 11.03 3.13
N PRO A 65 -0.02 12.38 3.16
CA PRO A 65 -0.21 13.18 1.94
C PRO A 65 0.86 12.87 0.89
N SER A 66 2.12 12.73 1.30
CA SER A 66 3.22 12.40 0.38
C SER A 66 3.08 11.00 -0.22
N LEU A 67 2.61 10.02 0.56
CA LEU A 67 2.30 8.68 0.06
C LEU A 67 1.18 8.72 -0.98
N LEU A 68 0.09 9.44 -0.71
CA LEU A 68 -1.05 9.58 -1.63
C LEU A 68 -0.62 10.19 -2.97
N VAL A 69 0.19 11.25 -2.94
CA VAL A 69 0.73 11.88 -4.17
C VAL A 69 1.58 10.89 -4.98
N SER A 70 2.43 10.11 -4.32
CA SER A 70 3.25 9.11 -5.04
C SER A 70 2.42 7.97 -5.65
N LEU A 71 1.35 7.55 -4.96
CA LEU A 71 0.42 6.54 -5.47
C LEU A 71 -0.33 7.07 -6.70
N GLU A 72 -0.86 8.30 -6.63
CA GLU A 72 -1.54 8.96 -7.73
C GLU A 72 -0.62 9.14 -8.96
N ALA A 73 0.62 9.60 -8.75
CA ALA A 73 1.61 9.74 -9.81
C ALA A 73 1.93 8.41 -10.52
N ALA A 74 1.87 7.29 -9.79
CA ALA A 74 2.02 5.95 -10.33
C ALA A 74 0.72 5.36 -10.92
N GLY A 75 -0.40 6.09 -10.86
CA GLY A 75 -1.70 5.61 -11.34
C GLY A 75 -2.25 4.45 -10.52
N VAL A 76 -2.03 4.45 -9.21
CA VAL A 76 -2.57 3.47 -8.24
C VAL A 76 -3.34 4.22 -7.17
N SER A 77 -4.59 3.87 -6.93
CA SER A 77 -5.35 4.42 -5.81
C SER A 77 -4.89 3.81 -4.48
N LEU A 78 -5.12 4.52 -3.36
CA LEU A 78 -4.86 3.97 -2.03
C LEU A 78 -5.63 2.65 -1.83
N ARG A 79 -6.88 2.57 -2.31
CA ARG A 79 -7.70 1.36 -2.21
C ARG A 79 -7.03 0.17 -2.89
N GLU A 80 -6.55 0.34 -4.12
CA GLU A 80 -5.86 -0.71 -4.87
C GLU A 80 -4.55 -1.13 -4.19
N ALA A 81 -3.79 -0.16 -3.68
CA ALA A 81 -2.55 -0.43 -2.95
C ALA A 81 -2.78 -1.29 -1.70
N LEU A 82 -3.90 -1.06 -0.99
CA LEU A 82 -4.26 -1.80 0.23
C LEU A 82 -4.91 -3.16 -0.07
N SER A 83 -5.67 -3.27 -1.17
CA SER A 83 -6.41 -4.48 -1.52
C SER A 83 -5.61 -5.49 -2.35
N ALA A 84 -4.55 -5.06 -3.04
CA ALA A 84 -3.76 -5.92 -3.91
C ALA A 84 -3.23 -7.16 -3.15
N PRO A 85 -3.23 -8.35 -3.77
CA PRO A 85 -2.74 -9.59 -3.17
C PRO A 85 -1.20 -9.61 -3.16
N LEU A 86 -0.60 -8.83 -2.26
CA LEU A 86 0.84 -8.72 -2.09
C LEU A 86 1.33 -9.14 -0.70
N LEU A 87 2.63 -9.33 -0.56
CA LEU A 87 3.37 -9.53 0.67
C LEU A 87 4.49 -8.50 0.78
N PHE A 88 4.83 -8.14 2.01
CA PHE A 88 6.00 -7.32 2.31
C PHE A 88 7.10 -8.25 2.82
N ALA A 89 8.01 -8.63 1.92
CA ALA A 89 9.13 -9.49 2.27
C ALA A 89 10.19 -8.69 3.03
N MET A 90 10.62 -9.23 4.17
CA MET A 90 11.86 -8.83 4.82
C MET A 90 12.97 -9.71 4.26
N ASN A 91 14.04 -9.14 3.72
CA ASN A 91 15.25 -9.93 3.48
C ASN A 91 15.76 -10.42 4.85
N ALA A 92 15.52 -11.69 5.17
CA ALA A 92 16.20 -12.36 6.27
C ALA A 92 17.70 -12.34 5.96
N ARG A 93 18.50 -11.90 6.93
CA ARG A 93 19.96 -11.97 6.87
C ARG A 93 20.41 -13.41 7.07
#